data_AF-A0A8C3DML9-F1
#
_entry.id   AF-A0A8C3DML9-F1
#
_cell.length_a   1.000
_cell.length_b   1.000
_cell.length_c   1.000
_cell.angle_alpha   90.00
_cell.angle_beta   90.00
_cell.angle_gamma   90.00
#
_symmetry.space_group_name_H-M   'P 1'
#
loop_
_entity.id
_entity.type
_entity.pdbx_description
1 polymer ?
#
loop_
_entity_poly.entity_id
_entity_poly.type
_entity_poly.pdbx_seq_one_letter_code
_entity_poly.pdbx_strand_id
1 'polypeptide(L)'
;MAKLVECVPNFSEGNNKEVIDAVAQAISQTPGCVLLDVDAGASTNRTVYTFVGSPEAVVEGALSAARVAGQLIDMSRHSGEHPRMGALDVCPFVPVRNVSMEECVTCAQIFGQRLAAELGVPVYLYGAAARDESRKALPSIRAGEYEALPEKLAKPEWAPDFGPPTFVPRWGATVTGARTFLIAYNINLLCTKELAHRIALNIREQGRGPDQPGRLKKVQGIGWYLEEENMAQVSTNLLDFETTPLHAVYEEICRDAQELNLPVVGSQLVGLIPKKAMLDAAEFYIKKEKLFILEEEQKIRLVVNRLGLDSLSPFHPQDRIIEYLVEAGEVDGGLVAKPLGAFVRAVGARSAAPGGGSVSAAAGALEAMKLPKNTPEERERRTAAMQQGLKTAVGVPYGLAEKVSGLWPALKELARHCNLACKSDIQVGAKMLEAAVFGAYFNVMINLKDITDEKFKLVVSGAARAPPGGAAEVGRRWRRGPGTRRAPCRGGTLGCTVGVALLSCRVASDTSCPHTDVTEGLRAAGRGEARLGGRAGTAGQAGGLRRARECSGGAAVANKAGKYSCPCLLALLVSASRELLCSGTSSIISPGLSLGKGDFCCLGLHPPIPGAEVDDWVGRIPVALPARRSLCMGTC
;
A
#
# COMPACT_ATOMS: atom_id res chain seq x y z
N MET A 1 15.44 6.96 -6.82
CA MET A 1 14.17 7.18 -6.07
C MET A 1 14.17 8.63 -5.58
N ALA A 2 13.01 9.28 -5.54
CA ALA A 2 12.94 10.68 -5.10
C ALA A 2 13.21 10.80 -3.59
N LYS A 3 14.03 11.79 -3.22
CA LYS A 3 14.27 12.21 -1.83
C LYS A 3 13.07 12.99 -1.34
N LEU A 4 12.57 12.68 -0.15
CA LEU A 4 11.44 13.38 0.45
C LEU A 4 11.76 13.76 1.89
N VAL A 5 11.60 15.05 2.18
CA VAL A 5 11.70 15.65 3.50
C VAL A 5 10.35 16.26 3.83
N GLU A 6 9.91 16.08 5.07
CA GLU A 6 8.77 16.80 5.63
C GLU A 6 9.29 18.04 6.37
N CYS A 7 8.64 19.17 6.15
CA CYS A 7 8.85 20.40 6.89
C CYS A 7 7.56 20.79 7.58
N VAL A 8 7.65 21.09 8.88
CA VAL A 8 6.47 21.35 9.73
C VAL A 8 6.61 22.71 10.44
N PRO A 9 6.68 23.86 9.74
CA PRO A 9 6.87 25.14 10.40
C PRO A 9 5.64 25.56 11.21
N ASN A 10 5.92 26.23 12.31
CA ASN A 10 4.94 26.65 13.29
C ASN A 10 4.92 28.16 13.38
N PHE A 11 3.81 28.75 12.96
CA PHE A 11 3.64 30.20 12.95
C PHE A 11 2.72 30.65 14.08
N SER A 12 3.08 31.76 14.71
CA SER A 12 2.30 32.42 15.76
C SER A 12 1.20 33.28 15.18
N GLU A 13 0.23 32.63 14.54
CA GLU A 13 -1.03 33.21 14.06
C GLU A 13 -2.04 32.08 13.94
N GLY A 14 -3.23 32.23 14.49
CA GLY A 14 -4.32 31.24 14.42
C GLY A 14 -5.70 31.84 14.20
N ASN A 15 -5.81 33.18 14.09
CA ASN A 15 -7.08 33.90 14.03
C ASN A 15 -7.30 34.56 12.67
N ASN A 16 -6.28 35.22 12.11
CA ASN A 16 -6.40 35.95 10.86
C ASN A 16 -6.23 35.01 9.64
N LYS A 17 -7.35 34.66 9.02
CA LYS A 17 -7.37 33.80 7.82
C LYS A 17 -6.57 34.37 6.65
N GLU A 18 -6.55 35.69 6.45
CA GLU A 18 -5.78 36.30 5.35
C GLU A 18 -4.29 36.05 5.51
N VAL A 19 -3.78 36.10 6.75
CA VAL A 19 -2.37 35.81 7.06
C VAL A 19 -2.09 34.32 6.88
N ILE A 20 -2.99 33.46 7.36
CA ILE A 20 -2.85 32.01 7.25
C ILE A 20 -2.81 31.56 5.79
N ASP A 21 -3.77 32.03 4.99
CA ASP A 21 -3.89 31.71 3.58
C ASP A 21 -2.71 32.27 2.77
N ALA A 22 -2.21 33.47 3.11
CA ALA A 22 -1.04 34.05 2.46
C ALA A 22 0.24 33.20 2.71
N VAL A 23 0.43 32.71 3.93
CA VAL A 23 1.55 31.83 4.27
C VAL A 23 1.40 30.46 3.59
N ALA A 24 0.19 29.87 3.60
CA ALA A 24 -0.10 28.63 2.88
C ALA A 24 0.15 28.76 1.37
N GLN A 25 -0.25 29.88 0.78
CA GLN A 25 -0.06 30.16 -0.64
C GLN A 25 1.43 30.31 -0.98
N ALA A 26 2.22 30.98 -0.13
CA ALA A 26 3.66 31.11 -0.32
C ALA A 26 4.39 29.77 -0.35
N ILE A 27 3.96 28.81 0.48
CA ILE A 27 4.47 27.43 0.48
C ILE A 27 4.03 26.72 -0.80
N SER A 28 2.72 26.77 -1.12
CA SER A 28 2.13 26.03 -2.24
C SER A 28 2.63 26.50 -3.61
N GLN A 29 3.00 27.76 -3.74
CA GLN A 29 3.59 28.33 -4.97
C GLN A 29 5.07 27.99 -5.14
N THR A 30 5.72 27.46 -4.10
CA THR A 30 7.14 27.11 -4.19
C THR A 30 7.34 25.85 -5.03
N PRO A 31 8.12 25.89 -6.12
CA PRO A 31 8.31 24.72 -6.98
C PRO A 31 8.93 23.53 -6.22
N GLY A 32 8.30 22.37 -6.31
CA GLY A 32 8.77 21.13 -5.68
C GLY A 32 8.33 20.93 -4.23
N CYS A 33 7.53 21.85 -3.68
CA CYS A 33 6.82 21.66 -2.42
C CYS A 33 5.36 21.24 -2.68
N VAL A 34 4.84 20.37 -1.82
CA VAL A 34 3.43 20.01 -1.77
C VAL A 34 2.93 20.30 -0.36
N LEU A 35 2.05 21.30 -0.23
CA LEU A 35 1.36 21.59 1.02
C LEU A 35 0.32 20.49 1.28
N LEU A 36 0.40 19.88 2.46
CA LEU A 36 -0.42 18.73 2.83
C LEU A 36 -1.51 19.10 3.83
N ASP A 37 -1.16 19.92 4.83
CA ASP A 37 -2.07 20.28 5.89
C ASP A 37 -1.77 21.68 6.43
N VAL A 38 -2.83 22.36 6.87
CA VAL A 38 -2.78 23.64 7.56
C VAL A 38 -3.72 23.53 8.76
N ASP A 39 -3.13 23.31 9.93
CA ASP A 39 -3.87 23.17 11.19
C ASP A 39 -3.77 24.48 11.98
N ALA A 40 -4.83 25.27 11.94
CA ALA A 40 -4.94 26.56 12.61
C ALA A 40 -5.83 26.42 13.86
N GLY A 41 -5.28 26.74 15.04
CA GLY A 41 -6.04 26.82 16.28
C GLY A 41 -6.22 28.25 16.75
N ALA A 42 -7.47 28.67 16.99
CA ALA A 42 -7.80 30.03 17.40
C ALA A 42 -7.35 30.30 18.85
N SER A 43 -7.71 29.41 19.78
CA SER A 43 -7.28 29.51 21.20
C SER A 43 -5.77 29.34 21.37
N THR A 44 -5.16 28.43 20.61
CA THR A 44 -3.70 28.26 20.63
C THR A 44 -2.98 29.42 19.95
N ASN A 45 -3.70 30.23 19.17
CA ASN A 45 -3.23 31.31 18.31
C ASN A 45 -1.96 30.91 17.53
N ARG A 46 -2.03 29.73 16.93
CA ARG A 46 -0.91 29.10 16.22
C ARG A 46 -1.43 28.32 15.03
N THR A 47 -0.69 28.38 13.94
CA THR A 47 -0.92 27.54 12.77
C THR A 47 0.30 26.67 12.50
N VAL A 48 0.04 25.38 12.32
CA VAL A 48 1.03 24.38 11.93
C VAL A 48 0.83 24.07 10.46
N TYR A 49 1.84 24.35 9.64
CA TYR A 49 1.81 23.99 8.23
C TYR A 49 2.62 22.73 8.05
N THR A 50 2.11 21.78 7.27
CA THR A 50 2.84 20.56 6.96
C THR A 50 2.97 20.44 5.45
N PHE A 51 4.21 20.35 4.96
CA PHE A 51 4.48 20.18 3.55
C PHE A 51 5.69 19.29 3.31
N VAL A 52 5.75 18.70 2.12
CA VAL A 52 6.82 17.77 1.72
C VAL A 52 7.47 18.21 0.41
N GLY A 53 8.72 17.81 0.21
CA GLY A 53 9.45 18.11 -1.03
C GLY A 53 10.86 17.54 -1.02
N SER A 54 11.65 17.89 -2.04
CA SER A 54 13.09 17.63 -2.05
C SER A 54 13.78 18.48 -0.97
N PRO A 55 14.97 18.08 -0.47
CA PRO A 55 15.71 18.84 0.55
C PRO A 55 15.88 20.34 0.23
N GLU A 56 16.17 20.68 -1.02
CA GLU A 56 16.34 22.06 -1.48
C GLU A 56 15.00 22.80 -1.57
N ALA A 57 13.97 22.15 -2.13
CA ALA A 57 12.66 22.73 -2.28
C ALA A 57 12.04 23.08 -0.92
N VAL A 58 12.14 22.18 0.07
CA VAL A 58 11.53 22.44 1.38
C VAL A 58 12.17 23.61 2.12
N VAL A 59 13.48 23.84 1.92
CA VAL A 59 14.17 25.00 2.48
C VAL A 59 13.67 26.30 1.84
N GLU A 60 13.51 26.33 0.51
CA GLU A 60 12.92 27.49 -0.17
C GLU A 60 11.47 27.74 0.25
N GLY A 61 10.67 26.68 0.42
CA GLY A 61 9.29 26.79 0.87
C GLY A 61 9.19 27.38 2.27
N ALA A 62 10.05 26.92 3.19
CA ALA A 62 10.14 27.46 4.54
C ALA A 62 10.59 28.93 4.56
N LEU A 63 11.58 29.31 3.74
CA LEU A 63 12.04 30.71 3.62
C LEU A 63 10.97 31.61 3.01
N SER A 64 10.29 31.15 1.97
CA SER A 64 9.18 31.87 1.32
C SER A 64 8.07 32.17 2.33
N ALA A 65 7.66 31.16 3.10
CA ALA A 65 6.69 31.30 4.18
C ALA A 65 7.14 32.31 5.25
N ALA A 66 8.42 32.23 5.67
CA ALA A 66 8.99 33.14 6.65
C ALA A 66 9.02 34.61 6.18
N ARG A 67 9.30 34.87 4.89
CA ARG A 67 9.29 36.23 4.31
C ARG A 67 7.90 36.86 4.38
N VAL A 68 6.88 36.09 4.02
CA VAL A 68 5.48 36.55 4.05
C VAL A 68 5.04 36.78 5.49
N ALA A 69 5.32 35.82 6.39
CA ALA A 69 5.03 35.96 7.81
C ALA A 69 5.72 37.18 8.44
N GLY A 70 6.94 37.52 8.02
CA GLY A 70 7.69 38.66 8.59
C GLY A 70 7.09 40.02 8.26
N GLN A 71 6.27 40.08 7.22
CA GLN A 71 5.55 41.29 6.84
C GLN A 71 4.20 41.39 7.55
N LEU A 72 3.53 40.25 7.75
CA LEU A 72 2.13 40.16 8.17
C LEU A 72 1.96 39.95 9.69
N ILE A 73 2.88 39.24 10.34
CA ILE A 73 2.80 38.93 11.78
C ILE A 73 3.54 39.99 12.58
N ASP A 74 2.95 40.39 13.71
CA ASP A 74 3.57 41.26 14.70
C ASP A 74 3.48 40.63 16.09
N MET A 75 4.60 40.05 16.54
CA MET A 75 4.68 39.36 17.83
C MET A 75 4.42 40.27 19.04
N SER A 76 4.59 41.60 18.90
CA SER A 76 4.32 42.52 20.01
C SER A 76 2.84 42.57 20.42
N ARG A 77 1.95 42.09 19.55
CA ARG A 77 0.50 42.01 19.76
C ARG A 77 0.01 40.57 19.93
N HIS A 78 0.89 39.59 19.80
CA HIS A 78 0.53 38.18 19.81
C HIS A 78 0.40 37.63 21.24
N SER A 79 -0.73 36.96 21.49
CA SER A 79 -0.98 36.17 22.71
C SER A 79 -1.76 34.92 22.34
N GLY A 80 -1.42 33.78 22.94
CA GLY A 80 -2.11 32.51 22.72
C GLY A 80 -1.81 31.50 23.83
N GLU A 81 -2.67 30.49 23.97
CA GLU A 81 -2.53 29.43 24.98
C GLU A 81 -1.30 28.54 24.75
N HIS A 82 -0.83 28.46 23.51
CA HIS A 82 0.36 27.67 23.17
C HIS A 82 1.63 28.49 23.45
N PRO A 83 2.62 27.96 24.21
CA PRO A 83 3.89 28.64 24.44
C PRO A 83 4.54 29.04 23.12
N ARG A 84 5.11 30.24 23.00
CA ARG A 84 5.68 30.74 21.75
C ARG A 84 6.81 31.73 21.99
N MET A 85 7.76 31.85 21.06
CA MET A 85 8.81 32.86 21.17
C MET A 85 9.08 33.65 19.88
N GLY A 86 8.45 33.30 18.76
CA GLY A 86 8.59 34.10 17.54
C GLY A 86 7.52 33.85 16.50
N ALA A 87 7.45 34.75 15.52
CA ALA A 87 6.45 34.72 14.45
C ALA A 87 6.48 33.40 13.68
N LEU A 88 7.69 32.91 13.39
CA LEU A 88 7.96 31.52 13.09
C LEU A 88 8.74 30.96 14.28
N ASP A 89 8.05 30.20 15.11
CA ASP A 89 8.58 29.72 16.38
C ASP A 89 9.54 28.54 16.19
N VAL A 90 9.07 27.47 15.53
CA VAL A 90 9.88 26.30 15.25
C VAL A 90 9.65 25.78 13.83
N CYS A 91 10.74 25.56 13.09
CA CYS A 91 10.75 24.96 11.75
C CYS A 91 11.66 23.72 11.72
N PRO A 92 11.10 22.53 11.97
CA PRO A 92 11.80 21.27 11.88
C PRO A 92 11.80 20.69 10.46
N PHE A 93 12.87 19.95 10.15
CA PHE A 93 13.01 19.09 8.97
C PHE A 93 13.09 17.63 9.39
N VAL A 94 12.22 16.80 8.82
CA VAL A 94 12.05 15.39 9.19
C VAL A 94 12.30 14.50 7.98
N PRO A 95 13.18 13.48 8.09
CA PRO A 95 13.43 12.58 6.99
C PRO A 95 12.22 11.66 6.76
N VAL A 96 11.69 11.65 5.53
CA VAL A 96 10.56 10.78 5.15
C VAL A 96 11.02 9.61 4.30
N ARG A 97 11.67 9.89 3.15
CA ARG A 97 12.04 8.84 2.20
C ARG A 97 13.37 9.11 1.54
N ASN A 98 14.28 8.13 1.60
CA ASN A 98 15.61 8.18 0.99
C ASN A 98 16.42 9.43 1.39
N VAL A 99 16.21 9.93 2.61
CA VAL A 99 16.93 11.07 3.17
C VAL A 99 17.48 10.67 4.53
N SER A 100 18.76 10.99 4.78
CA SER A 100 19.40 10.73 6.06
C SER A 100 19.10 11.86 7.07
N MET A 101 19.29 11.58 8.36
CA MET A 101 19.20 12.63 9.38
C MET A 101 20.23 13.74 9.14
N GLU A 102 21.43 13.40 8.65
CA GLU A 102 22.49 14.37 8.34
C GLU A 102 22.09 15.35 7.22
N GLU A 103 21.38 14.86 6.22
CA GLU A 103 20.83 15.70 5.15
C GLU A 103 19.76 16.67 5.71
N CYS A 104 18.89 16.20 6.61
CA CYS A 104 17.93 17.09 7.30
C CYS A 104 18.61 18.11 8.21
N VAL A 105 19.70 17.74 8.90
CA VAL A 105 20.51 18.68 9.69
C VAL A 105 21.11 19.75 8.77
N THR A 106 21.59 19.35 7.59
CA THR A 106 22.11 20.28 6.58
C THR A 106 21.00 21.24 6.12
N CYS A 107 19.78 20.75 5.90
CA CYS A 107 18.63 21.61 5.56
C CYS A 107 18.35 22.65 6.65
N ALA A 108 18.34 22.23 7.93
CA ALA A 108 18.12 23.12 9.07
C ALA A 108 19.21 24.20 9.18
N GLN A 109 20.47 23.84 8.94
CA GLN A 109 21.60 24.77 8.94
C GLN A 109 21.49 25.80 7.80
N ILE A 110 21.19 25.36 6.57
CA ILE A 110 21.01 26.23 5.41
C ILE A 110 19.83 27.18 5.63
N PHE A 111 18.69 26.66 6.09
CA PHE A 111 17.52 27.46 6.42
C PHE A 111 17.84 28.51 7.49
N GLY A 112 18.45 28.10 8.61
CA GLY A 112 18.77 29.00 9.72
C GLY A 112 19.74 30.10 9.33
N GLN A 113 20.80 29.77 8.57
CA GLN A 113 21.77 30.76 8.08
C GLN A 113 21.12 31.79 7.14
N ARG A 114 20.30 31.33 6.19
CA ARG A 114 19.64 32.22 5.22
C ARG A 114 18.56 33.07 5.85
N LEU A 115 17.73 32.48 6.73
CA LEU A 115 16.70 33.21 7.45
C LEU A 115 17.30 34.36 8.27
N ALA A 116 18.37 34.07 9.00
CA ALA A 116 19.09 35.06 9.79
C ALA A 116 19.72 36.17 8.92
N ALA A 117 20.27 35.80 7.75
CA ALA A 117 20.87 36.77 6.82
C ALA A 117 19.82 37.67 6.13
N GLU A 118 18.64 37.13 5.80
CA GLU A 118 17.59 37.86 5.08
C GLU A 118 16.72 38.73 6.00
N LEU A 119 16.35 38.22 7.18
CA LEU A 119 15.46 38.93 8.11
C LEU A 119 16.19 39.60 9.29
N GLY A 120 17.46 39.28 9.52
CA GLY A 120 18.25 39.86 10.62
C GLY A 120 17.79 39.41 12.01
N VAL A 121 17.25 38.20 12.13
CA VAL A 121 16.64 37.66 13.37
C VAL A 121 17.53 36.62 14.05
N PRO A 122 17.44 36.46 15.39
CA PRO A 122 18.17 35.43 16.11
C PRO A 122 17.57 34.04 15.84
N VAL A 123 18.41 33.09 15.43
CA VAL A 123 18.01 31.71 15.12
C VAL A 123 18.82 30.71 15.96
N TYR A 124 18.12 29.75 16.57
CA TYR A 124 18.71 28.67 17.35
C TYR A 124 18.55 27.31 16.66
N LEU A 125 19.56 26.46 16.79
CA LEU A 125 19.50 25.08 16.33
C LEU A 125 19.05 24.13 17.44
N TYR A 126 18.10 23.23 17.16
CA TYR A 126 17.60 22.25 18.14
C TYR A 126 17.59 20.80 17.60
N GLY A 127 17.29 19.86 18.49
CA GLY A 127 17.16 18.44 18.15
C GLY A 127 18.49 17.85 17.69
N ALA A 128 18.47 17.11 16.57
CA ALA A 128 19.68 16.53 15.98
C ALA A 128 20.62 17.58 15.37
N ALA A 129 20.16 18.82 15.17
CA ALA A 129 20.98 19.93 14.67
C ALA A 129 21.60 20.78 15.79
N ALA A 130 21.22 20.57 17.05
CA ALA A 130 21.72 21.35 18.18
C ALA A 130 23.25 21.19 18.33
N ARG A 131 23.95 22.30 18.53
CA ARG A 131 25.40 22.31 18.81
C ARG A 131 25.70 21.98 20.28
N ASP A 132 24.82 22.42 21.17
CA ASP A 132 24.91 22.21 22.60
C ASP A 132 23.83 21.23 23.08
N GLU A 133 24.19 20.36 24.04
CA GLU A 133 23.25 19.42 24.67
C GLU A 133 22.06 20.14 25.34
N SER A 134 22.29 21.32 25.91
CA SER A 134 21.25 22.15 26.54
C SER A 134 20.16 22.61 25.56
N ARG A 135 20.48 22.68 24.26
CA ARG A 135 19.61 23.16 23.18
C ARG A 135 18.89 22.02 22.44
N LYS A 136 19.13 20.75 22.78
CA LYS A 136 18.42 19.63 22.13
C LYS A 136 16.91 19.67 22.33
N ALA A 137 16.47 20.03 23.55
CA ALA A 137 15.06 20.07 23.90
C ALA A 137 14.44 21.43 23.55
N LEU A 138 13.43 21.42 22.67
CA LEU A 138 12.70 22.64 22.28
C LEU A 138 12.12 23.41 23.48
N PRO A 139 11.50 22.77 24.51
CA PRO A 139 11.01 23.51 25.68
C PRO A 139 12.10 24.25 26.45
N SER A 140 13.34 23.73 26.46
CA SER A 140 14.47 24.41 27.10
C SER A 140 14.80 25.73 26.41
N ILE A 141 14.77 25.76 25.08
CA ILE A 141 14.99 27.00 24.31
C ILE A 141 13.81 27.97 24.49
N ARG A 142 12.57 27.44 24.50
CA ARG A 142 11.34 28.24 24.66
C ARG A 142 11.05 28.68 26.10
N ALA A 143 11.91 28.34 27.07
CA ALA A 143 11.71 28.74 28.46
C ALA A 143 11.64 30.27 28.58
N GLY A 144 10.54 30.77 29.14
CA GLY A 144 10.25 32.20 29.26
C GLY A 144 9.65 32.86 28.01
N GLU A 145 9.41 32.08 26.94
CA GLU A 145 8.64 32.52 25.76
C GLU A 145 9.20 33.77 25.06
N TYR A 146 8.34 34.55 24.43
CA TYR A 146 8.68 35.81 23.75
C TYR A 146 9.17 36.87 24.74
N GLU A 147 8.57 36.94 25.92
CA GLU A 147 8.81 37.95 26.94
C GLU A 147 10.22 37.87 27.55
N ALA A 148 10.81 36.67 27.62
CA ALA A 148 12.16 36.50 28.14
C ALA A 148 13.28 36.79 27.11
N LEU A 149 12.97 36.97 25.83
CA LEU A 149 13.98 37.16 24.79
C LEU A 149 14.89 38.39 25.00
N PRO A 150 14.40 39.57 25.43
CA PRO A 150 15.28 40.72 25.66
C PRO A 150 16.37 40.45 26.71
N GLU A 151 16.02 39.74 27.78
CA GLU A 151 16.98 39.38 28.84
C GLU A 151 17.87 38.20 28.44
N LYS A 152 17.33 37.22 27.72
CA LYS A 152 18.09 36.04 27.27
C LYS A 152 19.14 36.43 26.24
N LEU A 153 18.79 37.22 25.22
CA LEU A 153 19.72 37.63 24.17
C LEU A 153 20.88 38.50 24.68
N ALA A 154 20.72 39.15 25.85
CA ALA A 154 21.79 39.89 26.50
C ALA A 154 22.86 38.98 27.14
N LYS A 155 22.56 37.71 27.40
CA LYS A 155 23.46 36.76 28.05
C LYS A 155 24.32 36.01 27.02
N PRO A 156 25.65 35.90 27.21
CA PRO A 156 26.53 35.17 26.29
C PRO A 156 26.15 33.70 26.10
N GLU A 157 25.63 33.06 27.16
CA GLU A 157 25.18 31.65 27.15
C GLU A 157 24.04 31.39 26.15
N TRP A 158 23.24 32.42 25.86
CA TRP A 158 22.11 32.40 24.93
C TRP A 158 22.45 33.09 23.60
N ALA A 159 23.73 33.19 23.24
CA ALA A 159 24.10 33.65 21.91
C ALA A 159 23.45 32.75 20.84
N PRO A 160 22.74 33.32 19.84
CA PRO A 160 22.07 32.54 18.80
C PRO A 160 23.09 31.81 17.93
N ASP A 161 22.69 30.67 17.37
CA ASP A 161 23.55 29.87 16.48
C ASP A 161 23.80 30.58 15.13
N PHE A 162 22.79 31.34 14.67
CA PHE A 162 22.84 32.21 13.51
C PHE A 162 22.13 33.54 13.78
N GLY A 163 22.59 34.59 13.13
CA GLY A 163 22.02 35.94 13.24
C GLY A 163 22.57 36.75 14.41
N PRO A 164 22.22 38.04 14.48
CA PRO A 164 22.67 38.90 15.56
C PRO A 164 21.92 38.60 16.87
N PRO A 165 22.55 38.77 18.05
CA PRO A 165 21.88 38.71 19.36
C PRO A 165 21.07 40.00 19.60
N THR A 166 20.20 40.36 18.65
CA THR A 166 19.39 41.58 18.70
C THR A 166 17.93 41.18 18.81
N PHE A 167 17.22 41.78 19.76
CA PHE A 167 15.79 41.56 19.91
C PHE A 167 15.03 42.31 18.82
N VAL A 168 14.23 41.58 18.04
CA VAL A 168 13.37 42.14 16.98
C VAL A 168 11.92 42.04 17.43
N PRO A 169 11.28 43.13 17.90
CA PRO A 169 9.95 43.06 18.52
C PRO A 169 8.85 42.46 17.63
N ARG A 170 8.90 42.72 16.32
CA ARG A 170 7.90 42.16 15.40
C ARG A 170 8.03 40.65 15.20
N TRP A 171 9.21 40.08 15.42
CA TRP A 171 9.53 38.70 15.08
C TRP A 171 9.82 37.79 16.27
N GLY A 172 10.52 38.28 17.30
CA GLY A 172 11.04 37.43 18.37
C GLY A 172 12.26 36.62 17.91
N ALA A 173 12.28 35.33 18.20
CA ALA A 173 13.34 34.40 17.83
C ALA A 173 12.79 33.13 17.16
N THR A 174 13.59 32.53 16.29
CA THR A 174 13.21 31.30 15.58
C THR A 174 14.08 30.12 16.02
N VAL A 175 13.48 28.93 16.14
CA VAL A 175 14.21 27.66 16.26
C VAL A 175 14.08 26.87 14.96
N THR A 176 15.18 26.30 14.50
CA THR A 176 15.16 25.32 13.41
C THR A 176 16.00 24.11 13.78
N GLY A 177 15.68 22.96 13.20
CA GLY A 177 16.41 21.74 13.51
C GLY A 177 15.95 20.55 12.70
N ALA A 178 16.59 19.42 12.97
CA ALA A 178 16.19 18.13 12.41
C ALA A 178 15.80 17.19 13.54
N ARG A 179 14.78 16.37 13.31
CA ARG A 179 14.33 15.39 14.29
C ARG A 179 13.73 14.18 13.61
N THR A 180 13.61 13.10 14.39
CA THR A 180 12.80 11.95 14.01
C THR A 180 11.32 12.36 13.90
N PHE A 181 10.55 11.51 13.22
CA PHE A 181 9.12 11.69 13.11
C PHE A 181 8.49 11.79 14.50
N LEU A 182 7.61 12.78 14.68
CA LEU A 182 6.89 13.02 15.93
C LEU A 182 5.41 13.04 15.59
N ILE A 183 4.61 12.35 16.39
CA ILE A 183 3.17 12.36 16.25
C ILE A 183 2.63 13.36 17.28
N ALA A 184 2.03 14.45 16.81
CA ALA A 184 1.33 15.41 17.65
C ALA A 184 -0.12 14.93 17.84
N TYR A 185 -0.45 14.52 19.05
CA TYR A 185 -1.68 13.81 19.37
C TYR A 185 -2.36 14.43 20.58
N ASN A 186 -3.53 15.01 20.36
CA ASN A 186 -4.33 15.68 21.39
C ASN A 186 -5.51 14.79 21.78
N ILE A 187 -5.72 14.59 23.08
CA ILE A 187 -6.85 13.79 23.59
C ILE A 187 -7.88 14.74 24.20
N ASN A 188 -9.13 14.63 23.76
CA ASN A 188 -10.21 15.54 24.13
C ASN A 188 -10.89 15.09 25.42
N LEU A 189 -11.09 16.01 26.35
CA LEU A 189 -11.67 15.77 27.67
C LEU A 189 -12.72 16.85 27.98
N LEU A 190 -13.89 16.45 28.48
CA LEU A 190 -14.85 17.42 29.02
C LEU A 190 -14.50 17.72 30.47
N CYS A 191 -13.47 18.54 30.67
CA CYS A 191 -13.01 18.96 31.99
C CYS A 191 -12.39 20.37 31.96
N THR A 192 -11.80 20.80 33.07
CA THR A 192 -11.07 22.07 33.15
C THR A 192 -9.61 21.91 32.70
N LYS A 193 -8.98 23.02 32.32
CA LYS A 193 -7.56 23.08 31.94
C LYS A 193 -6.64 22.46 33.00
N GLU A 194 -6.91 22.71 34.28
CA GLU A 194 -6.08 22.24 35.39
C GLU A 194 -6.11 20.72 35.51
N LEU A 195 -7.28 20.11 35.28
CA LEU A 195 -7.44 18.67 35.31
C LEU A 195 -6.79 18.00 34.10
N ALA A 196 -6.97 18.55 32.89
CA ALA A 196 -6.24 18.09 31.72
C ALA A 196 -4.72 18.21 31.94
N HIS A 197 -4.26 19.33 32.50
CA HIS A 197 -2.83 19.53 32.78
C HIS A 197 -2.32 18.53 33.82
N ARG A 198 -3.10 18.24 34.87
CA ARG A 198 -2.78 17.21 35.86
C ARG A 198 -2.60 15.83 35.22
N ILE A 199 -3.44 15.45 34.26
CA ILE A 199 -3.31 14.18 33.54
C ILE A 199 -2.05 14.20 32.66
N ALA A 200 -1.80 15.29 31.94
CA ALA A 200 -0.60 15.45 31.12
C ALA A 200 0.70 15.28 31.95
N LEU A 201 0.73 15.82 33.17
CA LEU A 201 1.84 15.67 34.12
C LEU A 201 2.06 14.22 34.57
N ASN A 202 1.02 13.40 34.69
CA ASN A 202 1.16 11.99 35.07
C ASN A 202 1.69 11.12 33.92
N ILE A 203 1.40 11.51 32.68
CA ILE A 203 1.67 10.73 31.48
C ILE A 203 3.05 11.05 30.90
N ARG A 204 3.41 12.33 30.78
CA ARG A 204 4.66 12.77 30.13
C ARG A 204 5.92 12.30 30.86
N GLU A 205 6.99 12.04 30.13
CA GLU A 205 8.23 11.46 30.68
C GLU A 205 8.84 12.32 31.80
N GLN A 206 8.85 13.64 31.64
CA GLN A 206 9.37 14.59 32.64
C GLN A 206 8.56 14.57 33.94
N GLY A 207 7.31 14.11 33.89
CA GLY A 207 6.42 14.09 35.03
C GLY A 207 6.15 15.48 35.62
N ARG A 208 6.12 15.54 36.96
CA ARG A 208 5.92 16.77 37.75
C ARG A 208 7.21 17.47 38.14
N GLY A 209 8.35 16.86 37.83
CA GLY A 209 9.68 17.32 38.21
C GLY A 209 10.69 16.16 38.16
N PRO A 210 11.98 16.44 38.40
CA PRO A 210 13.05 15.44 38.30
C PRO A 210 12.84 14.22 39.24
N ASP A 211 12.20 14.43 40.40
CA ASP A 211 11.99 13.37 41.41
C ASP A 211 10.70 12.55 41.19
N GLN A 212 9.81 12.99 40.30
CA GLN A 212 8.53 12.34 40.02
C GLN A 212 8.29 12.27 38.51
N PRO A 213 8.97 11.36 37.81
CA PRO A 213 8.77 11.14 36.38
C PRO A 213 7.37 10.55 36.10
N GLY A 214 6.83 10.81 34.91
CA GLY A 214 5.56 10.23 34.48
C GLY A 214 5.72 8.79 33.99
N ARG A 215 4.59 8.19 33.60
CA ARG A 215 4.52 6.76 33.22
C ARG A 215 5.09 6.47 31.83
N LEU A 216 4.83 7.34 30.84
CA LEU A 216 5.18 7.06 29.45
C LEU A 216 6.54 7.66 29.09
N LYS A 217 7.42 6.84 28.52
CA LYS A 217 8.72 7.26 28.00
C LYS A 217 8.55 7.92 26.63
N LYS A 218 9.41 8.88 26.28
CA LYS A 218 9.38 9.55 24.98
C LYS A 218 8.06 10.27 24.67
N VAL A 219 7.32 10.65 25.70
CA VAL A 219 6.09 11.45 25.58
C VAL A 219 6.31 12.78 26.27
N GLN A 220 6.05 13.86 25.55
CA GLN A 220 5.90 15.19 26.12
C GLN A 220 4.43 15.57 26.09
N GLY A 221 3.97 16.37 27.03
CA GLY A 221 2.58 16.81 27.00
C GLY A 221 2.26 17.92 27.99
N ILE A 222 1.19 18.64 27.66
CA ILE A 222 0.61 19.74 28.44
C ILE A 222 -0.90 19.69 28.30
N GLY A 223 -1.62 20.15 29.33
CA GLY A 223 -3.06 20.40 29.24
C GLY A 223 -3.35 21.86 28.89
N TRP A 224 -4.27 22.07 27.95
CA TRP A 224 -4.83 23.37 27.59
C TRP A 224 -6.35 23.29 27.41
N TYR A 225 -6.97 24.43 27.15
CA TYR A 225 -8.40 24.56 26.88
C TYR A 225 -8.61 25.19 25.50
N LEU A 226 -9.52 24.61 24.72
CA LEU A 226 -9.98 25.18 23.46
C LEU A 226 -11.29 25.91 23.71
N GLU A 227 -11.28 27.24 23.63
CA GLU A 227 -12.49 28.06 23.79
C GLU A 227 -13.48 27.84 22.65
N GLU A 228 -13.00 27.67 21.41
CA GLU A 228 -13.85 27.44 20.22
C GLU A 228 -14.68 26.16 20.31
N GLU A 229 -14.12 25.11 20.89
CA GLU A 229 -14.75 23.79 21.03
C GLU A 229 -15.32 23.57 22.45
N ASN A 230 -15.17 24.56 23.34
CA ASN A 230 -15.60 24.51 24.74
C ASN A 230 -15.15 23.22 25.47
N MET A 231 -13.89 22.82 25.27
CA MET A 231 -13.33 21.58 25.82
C MET A 231 -11.85 21.68 26.21
N ALA A 232 -11.43 20.85 27.15
CA ALA A 232 -10.03 20.70 27.50
C ALA A 232 -9.36 19.62 26.64
N GLN A 233 -8.05 19.75 26.43
CA GLN A 233 -7.26 18.74 25.76
C GLN A 233 -5.99 18.42 26.54
N VAL A 234 -5.63 17.15 26.54
CA VAL A 234 -4.27 16.72 26.85
C VAL A 234 -3.50 16.66 25.54
N SER A 235 -2.72 17.71 25.26
CA SER A 235 -1.86 17.76 24.09
C SER A 235 -0.58 16.98 24.35
N THR A 236 -0.28 16.01 23.49
CA THR A 236 0.90 15.16 23.62
C THR A 236 1.72 15.13 22.34
N ASN A 237 3.03 15.00 22.51
CA ASN A 237 4.00 14.77 21.44
C ASN A 237 4.66 13.42 21.70
N LEU A 238 4.40 12.47 20.81
CA LEU A 238 5.07 11.17 20.81
C LEU A 238 6.38 11.34 20.04
N LEU A 239 7.50 11.42 20.77
CA LEU A 239 8.84 11.57 20.19
C LEU A 239 9.31 10.30 19.48
N ASP A 240 8.82 9.16 19.92
CA ASP A 240 9.07 7.84 19.34
C ASP A 240 7.85 6.94 19.55
N PHE A 241 7.12 6.69 18.46
CA PHE A 241 5.92 5.88 18.46
C PHE A 241 6.20 4.37 18.54
N GLU A 242 7.45 3.93 18.32
CA GLU A 242 7.83 2.53 18.47
C GLU A 242 8.03 2.17 19.94
N THR A 243 8.61 3.09 20.72
CA THR A 243 8.76 2.93 22.17
C THR A 243 7.41 3.09 22.88
N THR A 244 6.66 4.15 22.55
CA THR A 244 5.35 4.42 23.14
C THR A 244 4.31 4.58 22.02
N PRO A 245 3.49 3.55 21.75
CA PRO A 245 2.56 3.57 20.64
C PRO A 245 1.34 4.45 20.91
N LEU A 246 0.68 4.88 19.84
CA LEU A 246 -0.45 5.82 19.88
C LEU A 246 -1.58 5.37 20.81
N HIS A 247 -1.95 4.09 20.73
CA HIS A 247 -3.00 3.50 21.56
C HIS A 247 -2.65 3.50 23.05
N ALA A 248 -1.37 3.34 23.41
CA ALA A 248 -0.95 3.34 24.81
C ALA A 248 -1.14 4.72 25.46
N VAL A 249 -0.85 5.80 24.73
CA VAL A 249 -1.09 7.17 25.21
C VAL A 249 -2.58 7.41 25.44
N TYR A 250 -3.42 7.04 24.48
CA TYR A 250 -4.87 7.21 24.59
C TYR A 250 -5.47 6.39 25.74
N GLU A 251 -5.10 5.13 25.87
CA GLU A 251 -5.63 4.23 26.90
C GLU A 251 -5.19 4.61 28.31
N GLU A 252 -3.95 5.06 28.51
CA GLU A 252 -3.49 5.53 29.83
C GLU A 252 -4.15 6.87 30.21
N ILE A 253 -4.38 7.77 29.25
CA ILE A 253 -5.16 9.00 29.51
C ILE A 253 -6.62 8.65 29.82
N CYS A 254 -7.22 7.69 29.10
CA CYS A 254 -8.55 7.17 29.42
C CYS A 254 -8.62 6.60 30.83
N ARG A 255 -7.60 5.86 31.28
CA ARG A 255 -7.53 5.33 32.66
C ARG A 255 -7.50 6.45 33.69
N ASP A 256 -6.64 7.46 33.52
CA ASP A 256 -6.56 8.59 34.46
C ASP A 256 -7.83 9.42 34.49
N ALA A 257 -8.44 9.63 33.31
CA ALA A 257 -9.71 10.32 33.21
C ALA A 257 -10.81 9.55 33.95
N GLN A 258 -10.86 8.22 33.80
CA GLN A 258 -11.81 7.36 34.52
C GLN A 258 -11.60 7.42 36.05
N GLU A 259 -10.36 7.41 36.54
CA GLU A 259 -10.06 7.57 37.97
C GLU A 259 -10.58 8.89 38.54
N LEU A 260 -10.63 9.94 37.71
CA LEU A 260 -11.15 11.26 38.06
C LEU A 260 -12.62 11.45 37.66
N ASN A 261 -13.30 10.43 37.15
CA ASN A 261 -14.66 10.47 36.60
C ASN A 261 -14.86 11.53 35.49
N LEU A 262 -13.85 11.73 34.65
CA LEU A 262 -13.86 12.64 33.52
C LEU A 262 -14.09 11.87 32.21
N PRO A 263 -14.99 12.34 31.33
CA PRO A 263 -15.22 11.69 30.04
C PRO A 263 -14.15 12.09 29.02
N VAL A 264 -13.60 11.10 28.31
CA VAL A 264 -12.79 11.30 27.11
C VAL A 264 -13.70 11.26 25.89
N VAL A 265 -13.58 12.26 25.01
CA VAL A 265 -14.45 12.46 23.84
C VAL A 265 -13.67 12.41 22.54
N GLY A 266 -12.83 11.39 22.39
CA GLY A 266 -12.00 11.17 21.21
C GLY A 266 -10.68 11.93 21.26
N SER A 267 -10.11 12.17 20.08
CA SER A 267 -8.79 12.74 19.91
C SER A 267 -8.62 13.45 18.58
N GLN A 268 -7.52 14.17 18.43
CA GLN A 268 -7.13 14.86 17.22
C GLN A 268 -5.67 14.58 16.92
N LEU A 269 -5.40 14.22 15.67
CA LEU A 269 -4.05 14.22 15.11
C LEU A 269 -3.76 15.57 14.47
N VAL A 270 -2.66 16.19 14.86
CA VAL A 270 -2.14 17.42 14.25
C VAL A 270 -1.05 17.05 13.24
N GLY A 271 -1.24 17.39 11.97
CA GLY A 271 -0.33 17.03 10.88
C GLY A 271 -0.44 15.56 10.44
N LEU A 272 0.70 14.96 10.06
CA LEU A 272 0.75 13.62 9.46
C LEU A 272 1.01 12.50 10.48
N ILE A 273 0.72 11.27 10.06
CA ILE A 273 1.03 10.05 10.81
C ILE A 273 1.65 8.97 9.91
N PRO A 274 2.66 8.22 10.39
CA PRO A 274 3.17 7.08 9.65
C PRO A 274 2.16 5.94 9.66
N LYS A 275 2.00 5.24 8.53
CA LYS A 275 1.08 4.10 8.39
C LYS A 275 1.35 3.03 9.44
N LYS A 276 2.61 2.77 9.76
CA LYS A 276 3.01 1.81 10.80
C LYS A 276 2.36 2.12 12.15
N ALA A 277 2.34 3.38 12.58
CA ALA A 277 1.74 3.77 13.86
C ALA A 277 0.22 3.47 13.91
N MET A 278 -0.48 3.65 12.79
CA MET A 278 -1.90 3.29 12.67
C MET A 278 -2.09 1.77 12.69
N LEU A 279 -1.27 1.01 11.97
CA LEU A 279 -1.38 -0.45 11.93
C LEU A 279 -1.05 -1.10 13.28
N ASP A 280 -0.05 -0.61 13.99
CA ASP A 280 0.31 -1.08 15.33
C ASP A 280 -0.84 -0.84 16.33
N ALA A 281 -1.52 0.30 16.22
CA ALA A 281 -2.75 0.55 16.97
C ALA A 281 -3.90 -0.38 16.58
N ALA A 282 -4.05 -0.70 15.29
CA ALA A 282 -5.10 -1.61 14.83
C ALA A 282 -4.89 -3.02 15.39
N GLU A 283 -3.66 -3.55 15.31
CA GLU A 283 -3.34 -4.87 15.85
C GLU A 283 -3.57 -4.97 17.37
N PHE A 284 -3.30 -3.88 18.11
CA PHE A 284 -3.62 -3.79 19.53
C PHE A 284 -5.12 -3.96 19.80
N TYR A 285 -5.98 -3.18 19.12
CA TYR A 285 -7.43 -3.25 19.31
C TYR A 285 -8.01 -4.57 18.81
N ILE A 286 -7.51 -5.11 17.69
CA ILE A 286 -7.90 -6.43 17.18
C ILE A 286 -7.61 -7.52 18.22
N LYS A 287 -6.43 -7.48 18.85
CA LYS A 287 -6.06 -8.45 19.90
C LYS A 287 -6.84 -8.25 21.20
N LYS A 288 -7.02 -7.00 21.65
CA LYS A 288 -7.74 -6.65 22.88
C LYS A 288 -9.21 -7.04 22.81
N GLU A 289 -9.85 -6.80 21.67
CA GLU A 289 -11.29 -7.04 21.45
C GLU A 289 -11.58 -8.38 20.78
N LYS A 290 -10.56 -9.17 20.43
CA LYS A 290 -10.67 -10.48 19.76
C LYS A 290 -11.43 -10.39 18.43
N LEU A 291 -11.11 -9.37 17.64
CA LEU A 291 -11.69 -9.15 16.32
C LEU A 291 -10.91 -9.90 15.23
N PHE A 292 -11.49 -9.99 14.04
CA PHE A 292 -10.82 -10.52 12.86
C PHE A 292 -10.98 -9.55 11.69
N ILE A 293 -9.95 -8.75 11.43
CA ILE A 293 -9.91 -7.75 10.36
C ILE A 293 -8.66 -7.98 9.52
N LEU A 294 -8.86 -8.21 8.22
CA LEU A 294 -7.77 -8.49 7.28
C LEU A 294 -7.38 -7.26 6.46
N GLU A 295 -8.37 -6.55 5.92
CA GLU A 295 -8.15 -5.43 5.00
C GLU A 295 -7.54 -4.21 5.71
N GLU A 296 -6.51 -3.62 5.10
CA GLU A 296 -5.77 -2.48 5.65
C GLU A 296 -6.69 -1.27 5.91
N GLU A 297 -7.60 -0.97 4.98
CA GLU A 297 -8.57 0.12 5.10
C GLU A 297 -9.50 -0.07 6.31
N GLN A 298 -9.96 -1.31 6.54
CA GLN A 298 -10.80 -1.64 7.69
C GLN A 298 -10.03 -1.52 9.01
N LYS A 299 -8.74 -1.88 9.02
CA LYS A 299 -7.86 -1.69 10.19
C LYS A 299 -7.71 -0.22 10.55
N ILE A 300 -7.49 0.65 9.54
CA ILE A 300 -7.41 2.09 9.75
C ILE A 300 -8.75 2.63 10.27
N ARG A 301 -9.86 2.21 9.68
CA ARG A 301 -11.20 2.62 10.12
C ARG A 301 -11.50 2.22 11.57
N LEU A 302 -11.06 1.03 12.00
CA LEU A 302 -11.16 0.59 13.40
C LEU A 302 -10.43 1.57 14.33
N VAL A 303 -9.18 1.92 13.99
CA VAL A 303 -8.35 2.82 14.81
C VAL A 303 -8.94 4.22 14.89
N VAL A 304 -9.38 4.77 13.75
CA VAL A 304 -10.04 6.08 13.68
C VAL A 304 -11.24 6.10 14.63
N ASN A 305 -12.07 5.07 14.61
CA ASN A 305 -13.23 4.98 15.49
C ASN A 305 -12.88 4.77 16.97
N ARG A 306 -11.86 3.95 17.29
CA ARG A 306 -11.48 3.65 18.68
C ARG A 306 -10.80 4.81 19.38
N LEU A 307 -9.94 5.51 18.66
CA LEU A 307 -9.26 6.70 19.15
C LEU A 307 -10.12 7.96 19.00
N GLY A 308 -11.17 7.91 18.19
CA GLY A 308 -12.03 9.06 17.88
C GLY A 308 -11.26 10.17 17.16
N LEU A 309 -10.41 9.81 16.19
CA LEU A 309 -9.57 10.75 15.43
C LEU A 309 -10.38 11.75 14.58
N ASP A 310 -11.67 11.44 14.37
CA ASP A 310 -12.65 12.23 13.62
C ASP A 310 -13.50 13.16 14.51
N SER A 311 -13.12 13.32 15.79
CA SER A 311 -13.93 14.04 16.78
C SER A 311 -14.08 15.55 16.53
N LEU A 312 -13.01 16.23 16.09
CA LEU A 312 -13.03 17.67 15.78
C LEU A 312 -13.17 17.96 14.29
N SER A 313 -12.51 17.16 13.45
CA SER A 313 -12.53 17.28 12.00
C SER A 313 -12.49 15.90 11.36
N PRO A 314 -13.10 15.70 10.17
CA PRO A 314 -13.03 14.42 9.47
C PRO A 314 -11.58 13.97 9.25
N PHE A 315 -11.27 12.75 9.65
CA PHE A 315 -9.97 12.14 9.38
C PHE A 315 -9.98 11.50 7.98
N HIS A 316 -9.26 12.11 7.04
CA HIS A 316 -9.06 11.56 5.69
C HIS A 316 -7.71 10.82 5.61
N PRO A 317 -7.69 9.47 5.60
CA PRO A 317 -6.44 8.71 5.64
C PRO A 317 -5.50 9.01 4.47
N GLN A 318 -6.06 9.30 3.28
CA GLN A 318 -5.29 9.60 2.07
C GLN A 318 -4.46 10.89 2.20
N ASP A 319 -4.92 11.83 3.02
CA ASP A 319 -4.28 13.14 3.20
C ASP A 319 -3.43 13.22 4.48
N ARG A 320 -3.67 12.31 5.43
CA ARG A 320 -3.00 12.28 6.74
C ARG A 320 -1.90 11.22 6.86
N ILE A 321 -1.95 10.14 6.08
CA ILE A 321 -0.97 9.06 6.13
C ILE A 321 0.14 9.30 5.09
N ILE A 322 1.37 9.37 5.58
CA ILE A 322 2.56 9.73 4.79
C ILE A 322 2.75 8.78 3.60
N GLU A 323 2.69 7.48 3.84
CA GLU A 323 2.95 6.47 2.82
C GLU A 323 1.93 6.54 1.68
N TYR A 324 0.66 6.87 1.98
CA TYR A 324 -0.36 7.04 0.95
C TYR A 324 -0.12 8.29 0.10
N LEU A 325 0.31 9.39 0.72
CA LEU A 325 0.72 10.60 0.01
C LEU A 325 1.91 10.36 -0.92
N VAL A 326 2.87 9.56 -0.46
CA VAL A 326 4.07 9.21 -1.23
C VAL A 326 3.73 8.30 -2.41
N GLU A 327 2.85 7.32 -2.21
CA GLU A 327 2.39 6.39 -3.26
C GLU A 327 1.58 7.12 -4.34
N ALA A 328 0.77 8.11 -3.98
CA ALA A 328 0.00 8.92 -4.93
C ALA A 328 0.88 9.75 -5.89
N GLY A 329 2.10 10.10 -5.48
CA GLY A 329 3.06 10.85 -6.29
C GLY A 329 3.89 10.01 -7.27
N GLU A 330 3.79 8.67 -7.24
CA GLU A 330 4.52 7.80 -8.16
C GLU A 330 3.78 7.68 -9.50
N VAL A 331 4.23 8.46 -10.49
CA VAL A 331 3.61 8.63 -11.82
C VAL A 331 3.69 7.38 -12.73
N ASP A 332 4.23 6.26 -12.27
CA ASP A 332 4.13 5.00 -13.00
C ASP A 332 3.95 3.87 -12.00
N GLY A 333 2.69 3.52 -11.67
CA GLY A 333 2.32 2.28 -10.95
C GLY A 333 2.71 0.99 -11.70
N GLY A 334 3.60 1.12 -12.68
CA GLY A 334 4.23 0.10 -13.46
C GLY A 334 3.21 -0.70 -14.24
N LEU A 335 3.47 -1.99 -14.35
CA LEU A 335 2.56 -2.94 -15.00
C LEU A 335 1.39 -3.33 -14.08
N VAL A 336 1.54 -3.13 -12.77
CA VAL A 336 0.57 -3.56 -11.75
C VAL A 336 -0.65 -2.65 -11.75
N ALA A 337 -0.46 -1.35 -11.99
CA ALA A 337 -1.55 -0.38 -12.11
C ALA A 337 -2.27 -0.41 -13.47
N LYS A 338 -1.81 -1.21 -14.45
CA LYS A 338 -2.44 -1.29 -15.77
C LYS A 338 -3.68 -2.18 -15.73
N PRO A 339 -4.74 -1.85 -16.50
CA PRO A 339 -5.86 -2.75 -16.69
C PRO A 339 -5.39 -4.13 -17.18
N LEU A 340 -6.03 -5.21 -16.73
CA LEU A 340 -5.62 -6.59 -17.04
C LEU A 340 -5.38 -6.83 -18.54
N GLY A 341 -6.25 -6.30 -19.42
CA GLY A 341 -6.08 -6.43 -20.86
C GLY A 341 -4.83 -5.71 -21.40
N ALA A 342 -4.45 -4.58 -20.80
CA ALA A 342 -3.22 -3.86 -21.15
C ALA A 342 -1.99 -4.58 -20.61
N PHE A 343 -2.06 -5.17 -19.41
CA PHE A 343 -1.01 -6.03 -18.85
C PHE A 343 -0.71 -7.23 -19.77
N VAL A 344 -1.75 -7.98 -20.17
CA VAL A 344 -1.59 -9.16 -21.05
C VAL A 344 -0.98 -8.78 -22.41
N ARG A 345 -1.43 -7.67 -23.02
CA ARG A 345 -0.85 -7.17 -24.27
C ARG A 345 0.60 -6.72 -24.12
N ALA A 346 0.95 -6.12 -22.98
CA ALA A 346 2.33 -5.74 -22.69
C ALA A 346 3.23 -6.97 -22.56
N VAL A 347 2.76 -8.05 -21.91
CA VAL A 347 3.47 -9.34 -21.80
C VAL A 347 3.70 -9.98 -23.18
N GLY A 348 2.71 -9.89 -24.08
CA GLY A 348 2.80 -10.43 -25.44
C GLY A 348 3.48 -9.52 -26.47
N ALA A 349 3.89 -8.31 -26.10
CA ALA A 349 4.54 -7.38 -27.00
C ALA A 349 5.98 -7.81 -27.30
N ARG A 350 6.54 -7.35 -28.42
CA ARG A 350 7.95 -7.58 -28.79
C ARG A 350 8.95 -6.78 -27.93
N SER A 351 8.47 -6.09 -26.90
CA SER A 351 9.35 -5.43 -25.92
C SER A 351 10.05 -6.48 -25.07
N ALA A 352 11.29 -6.21 -24.68
CA ALA A 352 12.02 -7.04 -23.72
C ALA A 352 11.35 -7.11 -22.33
N ALA A 353 10.24 -6.38 -22.11
CA ALA A 353 9.43 -6.35 -20.92
C ALA A 353 7.95 -6.58 -21.27
N PRO A 354 7.13 -7.38 -20.54
CA PRO A 354 7.49 -8.23 -19.40
C PRO A 354 6.72 -9.57 -19.34
N GLY A 355 7.42 -10.71 -19.51
CA GLY A 355 6.95 -12.04 -19.11
C GLY A 355 7.81 -12.60 -17.99
N GLY A 356 7.45 -12.31 -16.74
CA GLY A 356 8.07 -12.90 -15.53
C GLY A 356 8.69 -11.89 -14.56
N GLY A 357 8.73 -12.24 -13.27
CA GLY A 357 9.30 -11.42 -12.18
C GLY A 357 10.81 -11.13 -12.27
N SER A 358 11.46 -11.47 -13.38
CA SER A 358 12.87 -11.26 -13.68
C SER A 358 13.18 -9.86 -14.25
N VAL A 359 12.17 -9.03 -14.58
CA VAL A 359 12.37 -7.80 -15.39
C VAL A 359 13.11 -6.69 -14.63
N SER A 360 12.78 -6.41 -13.37
CA SER A 360 13.48 -5.39 -12.57
C SER A 360 14.93 -5.76 -12.29
N ALA A 361 15.20 -7.06 -12.13
CA ALA A 361 16.53 -7.55 -11.84
C ALA A 361 17.38 -7.82 -13.10
N ALA A 362 16.76 -8.22 -14.20
CA ALA A 362 17.39 -8.24 -15.52
C ALA A 362 17.73 -6.83 -15.99
N ALA A 363 16.91 -5.82 -15.69
CA ALA A 363 17.24 -4.42 -15.95
C ALA A 363 18.53 -4.01 -15.22
N GLY A 364 18.70 -4.37 -13.94
CA GLY A 364 19.95 -4.15 -13.21
C GLY A 364 21.17 -4.88 -13.79
N ALA A 365 20.99 -6.13 -14.24
CA ALA A 365 22.05 -6.88 -14.93
C ALA A 365 22.40 -6.27 -16.31
N LEU A 366 21.40 -5.79 -17.06
CA LEU A 366 21.57 -5.12 -18.35
C LEU A 366 22.20 -3.72 -18.19
N GLU A 367 21.90 -2.99 -17.12
CA GLU A 367 22.60 -1.75 -16.77
C GLU A 367 24.06 -2.01 -16.41
N ALA A 368 24.34 -3.08 -15.65
CA ALA A 368 25.71 -3.50 -15.37
C ALA A 368 26.48 -3.87 -16.66
N MET A 369 25.82 -4.39 -17.70
CA MET A 369 26.47 -4.64 -19.00
C MET A 369 26.95 -3.35 -19.69
N LYS A 370 26.33 -2.21 -19.40
CA LYS A 370 26.67 -0.88 -19.96
C LYS A 370 27.83 -0.18 -19.23
N LEU A 371 28.31 -0.73 -18.12
CA LEU A 371 29.45 -0.16 -17.40
C LEU A 371 30.75 -0.18 -18.25
N PRO A 372 31.65 0.81 -18.06
CA PRO A 372 32.95 0.85 -18.72
C PRO A 372 33.78 -0.44 -18.52
N LYS A 373 34.69 -0.71 -19.46
CA LYS A 373 35.49 -1.96 -19.51
C LYS A 373 36.95 -1.73 -19.89
N ASN A 374 37.42 -0.49 -19.75
CA ASN A 374 38.68 -0.05 -20.31
C ASN A 374 39.84 -0.36 -19.35
N THR A 375 39.62 -0.25 -18.03
CA THR A 375 40.63 -0.59 -17.02
C THR A 375 40.37 -1.96 -16.35
N PRO A 376 41.38 -2.60 -15.74
CA PRO A 376 41.19 -3.83 -14.95
C PRO A 376 40.19 -3.63 -13.80
N GLU A 377 40.27 -2.50 -13.10
CA GLU A 377 39.39 -2.12 -11.99
C GLU A 377 37.93 -1.93 -12.46
N GLU A 378 37.72 -1.32 -13.62
CA GLU A 378 36.39 -1.19 -14.23
C GLU A 378 35.79 -2.54 -14.60
N ARG A 379 36.61 -3.47 -15.14
CA ARG A 379 36.16 -4.83 -15.48
C ARG A 379 35.75 -5.62 -14.24
N GLU A 380 36.49 -5.48 -13.15
CA GLU A 380 36.17 -6.11 -11.87
C GLU A 380 34.88 -5.54 -11.28
N ARG A 381 34.74 -4.21 -11.24
CA ARG A 381 33.52 -3.53 -10.79
C ARG A 381 32.30 -3.89 -11.63
N ARG A 382 32.45 -3.98 -12.95
CA ARG A 382 31.42 -4.44 -13.90
C ARG A 382 31.00 -5.88 -13.61
N THR A 383 31.98 -6.76 -13.38
CA THR A 383 31.71 -8.18 -13.08
C THR A 383 31.00 -8.33 -11.74
N ALA A 384 31.42 -7.59 -10.71
CA ALA A 384 30.77 -7.57 -9.41
C ALA A 384 29.33 -7.05 -9.50
N ALA A 385 29.10 -5.95 -10.22
CA ALA A 385 27.76 -5.39 -10.44
C ALA A 385 26.86 -6.37 -11.22
N MET A 386 27.40 -7.06 -12.23
CA MET A 386 26.67 -8.07 -13.00
C MET A 386 26.29 -9.28 -12.14
N GLN A 387 27.22 -9.79 -11.33
CA GLN A 387 26.96 -10.89 -10.40
C GLN A 387 25.93 -10.51 -9.34
N GLN A 388 25.98 -9.28 -8.83
CA GLN A 388 24.96 -8.78 -7.90
C GLN A 388 23.59 -8.66 -8.58
N GLY A 389 23.52 -8.14 -9.81
CA GLY A 389 22.28 -8.09 -10.60
C GLY A 389 21.67 -9.47 -10.84
N LEU A 390 22.49 -10.47 -11.17
CA LEU A 390 22.05 -11.86 -11.31
C LEU A 390 21.54 -12.46 -10.00
N LYS A 391 22.21 -12.18 -8.87
CA LYS A 391 21.73 -12.60 -7.53
C LYS A 391 20.37 -11.99 -7.22
N THR A 392 20.15 -10.71 -7.52
CA THR A 392 18.84 -10.07 -7.40
C THR A 392 17.80 -10.71 -8.35
N ALA A 393 18.21 -11.10 -9.56
CA ALA A 393 17.33 -11.71 -10.56
C ALA A 393 16.90 -13.13 -10.21
N VAL A 394 17.74 -13.86 -9.50
CA VAL A 394 17.38 -15.13 -8.87
C VAL A 394 16.53 -14.89 -7.61
N GLY A 395 16.82 -13.85 -6.83
CA GLY A 395 16.15 -13.56 -5.56
C GLY A 395 14.65 -13.33 -5.68
N VAL A 396 14.18 -12.59 -6.69
CA VAL A 396 12.75 -12.33 -6.89
C VAL A 396 11.92 -13.61 -7.14
N PRO A 397 12.23 -14.45 -8.15
CA PRO A 397 11.51 -15.70 -8.36
C PRO A 397 11.72 -16.71 -7.23
N TYR A 398 12.88 -16.71 -6.57
CA TYR A 398 13.10 -17.53 -5.37
C TYR A 398 12.14 -17.13 -4.24
N GLY A 399 12.02 -15.84 -3.94
CA GLY A 399 11.06 -15.32 -2.94
C GLY A 399 9.60 -15.59 -3.31
N LEU A 400 9.25 -15.59 -4.60
CA LEU A 400 7.92 -16.04 -5.06
C LEU A 400 7.67 -17.51 -4.70
N ALA A 401 8.64 -18.39 -4.96
CA ALA A 401 8.53 -19.81 -4.64
C ALA A 401 8.42 -20.05 -3.13
N GLU A 402 9.18 -19.32 -2.30
CA GLU A 402 9.09 -19.39 -0.83
C GLU A 402 7.72 -18.94 -0.32
N LYS A 403 7.24 -17.78 -0.76
CA LYS A 403 5.92 -17.25 -0.36
C LYS A 403 4.80 -18.22 -0.73
N VAL A 404 4.77 -18.70 -1.98
CA VAL A 404 3.76 -19.68 -2.43
C VAL A 404 3.86 -20.98 -1.66
N SER A 405 5.08 -21.42 -1.32
CA SER A 405 5.29 -22.63 -0.53
C SER A 405 4.69 -22.53 0.88
N GLY A 406 4.72 -21.34 1.48
CA GLY A 406 4.08 -21.08 2.78
C GLY A 406 2.55 -21.12 2.77
N LEU A 407 1.91 -21.02 1.60
CA LEU A 407 0.44 -21.01 1.48
C LEU A 407 -0.18 -22.42 1.44
N TRP A 408 0.60 -23.46 1.17
CA TRP A 408 0.06 -24.82 1.02
C TRP A 408 -0.64 -25.38 2.25
N PRO A 409 -0.14 -25.21 3.50
CA PRO A 409 -0.85 -25.66 4.69
C PRO A 409 -2.24 -25.02 4.82
N ALA A 410 -2.31 -23.69 4.66
CA ALA A 410 -3.56 -22.93 4.71
C ALA A 410 -4.53 -23.35 3.59
N LEU A 411 -4.04 -23.61 2.37
CA LEU A 411 -4.89 -24.10 1.27
C LEU A 411 -5.44 -25.51 1.55
N LYS A 412 -4.63 -26.41 2.11
CA LYS A 412 -5.06 -27.77 2.49
C LYS A 412 -6.13 -27.73 3.58
N GLU A 413 -5.98 -26.82 4.54
CA GLU A 413 -6.98 -26.59 5.58
C GLU A 413 -8.25 -25.97 5.01
N LEU A 414 -8.13 -24.92 4.20
CA LEU A 414 -9.26 -24.29 3.52
C LEU A 414 -10.05 -25.30 2.69
N ALA A 415 -9.37 -26.21 1.97
CA ALA A 415 -10.01 -27.25 1.18
C ALA A 415 -10.86 -28.24 2.00
N ARG A 416 -10.61 -28.37 3.32
CA ARG A 416 -11.43 -29.21 4.22
C ARG A 416 -12.69 -28.48 4.72
N HIS A 417 -12.64 -27.16 4.81
CA HIS A 417 -13.68 -26.34 5.44
C HIS A 417 -14.43 -25.42 4.46
N CYS A 418 -14.04 -25.40 3.19
CA CYS A 418 -14.62 -24.50 2.21
C CYS A 418 -16.08 -24.79 1.89
N ASN A 419 -16.81 -23.75 1.48
CA ASN A 419 -18.10 -23.90 0.85
C ASN A 419 -17.95 -24.75 -0.44
N LEU A 420 -18.76 -25.80 -0.55
CA LEU A 420 -18.77 -26.70 -1.72
C LEU A 420 -19.01 -25.96 -3.04
N ALA A 421 -19.74 -24.84 -3.01
CA ALA A 421 -19.94 -23.98 -4.18
C ALA A 421 -18.63 -23.38 -4.72
N CYS A 422 -17.62 -23.18 -3.86
CA CYS A 422 -16.30 -22.63 -4.23
C CYS A 422 -15.28 -23.72 -4.58
N LYS A 423 -15.71 -24.97 -4.78
CA LYS A 423 -14.80 -26.10 -5.09
C LYS A 423 -13.99 -25.85 -6.35
N SER A 424 -14.60 -25.29 -7.40
CA SER A 424 -13.90 -24.93 -8.64
C SER A 424 -12.79 -23.91 -8.38
N ASP A 425 -13.04 -22.93 -7.52
CA ASP A 425 -12.08 -21.87 -7.21
C ASP A 425 -10.86 -22.41 -6.47
N ILE A 426 -11.06 -23.35 -5.55
CA ILE A 426 -9.95 -24.02 -4.83
C ILE A 426 -9.13 -24.91 -5.77
N GLN A 427 -9.78 -25.62 -6.70
CA GLN A 427 -9.08 -26.41 -7.70
C GLN A 427 -8.23 -25.55 -8.63
N VAL A 428 -8.78 -24.43 -9.10
CA VAL A 428 -8.05 -23.45 -9.92
C VAL A 428 -6.92 -22.82 -9.09
N GLY A 429 -7.18 -22.40 -7.86
CA GLY A 429 -6.18 -21.82 -6.95
C GLY A 429 -4.99 -22.74 -6.70
N ALA A 430 -5.25 -24.02 -6.43
CA ALA A 430 -4.19 -25.03 -6.27
C ALA A 430 -3.32 -25.15 -7.53
N LYS A 431 -3.93 -25.15 -8.72
CA LYS A 431 -3.20 -25.21 -9.99
C LYS A 431 -2.43 -23.93 -10.31
N MET A 432 -2.97 -22.76 -9.95
CA MET A 432 -2.26 -21.49 -10.11
C MET A 432 -1.03 -21.42 -9.22
N LEU A 433 -1.11 -21.87 -7.96
CA LEU A 433 0.05 -21.94 -7.06
C LEU A 433 1.12 -22.93 -7.55
N GLU A 434 0.70 -24.09 -8.08
CA GLU A 434 1.61 -25.05 -8.71
C GLU A 434 2.33 -24.43 -9.92
N ALA A 435 1.59 -23.77 -10.81
CA ALA A 435 2.15 -23.09 -11.99
C ALA A 435 3.09 -21.93 -11.61
N ALA A 436 2.77 -21.18 -10.54
CA ALA A 436 3.61 -20.10 -10.04
C ALA A 436 4.98 -20.63 -9.57
N VAL A 437 5.00 -21.73 -8.79
CA VAL A 437 6.25 -22.38 -8.37
C VAL A 437 7.01 -22.96 -9.57
N PHE A 438 6.30 -23.54 -10.54
CA PHE A 438 6.90 -24.06 -11.77
C PHE A 438 7.62 -22.94 -12.54
N GLY A 439 6.96 -21.80 -12.78
CA GLY A 439 7.55 -20.65 -13.45
C GLY A 439 8.73 -20.06 -12.66
N ALA A 440 8.58 -19.92 -11.34
CA ALA A 440 9.65 -19.47 -10.44
C ALA A 440 10.89 -20.38 -10.54
N TYR A 441 10.71 -21.70 -10.52
CA TYR A 441 11.80 -22.67 -10.62
C TYR A 441 12.62 -22.49 -11.90
N PHE A 442 11.99 -22.40 -13.07
CA PHE A 442 12.74 -22.22 -14.32
C PHE A 442 13.42 -20.86 -14.42
N ASN A 443 12.81 -19.80 -13.88
CA ASN A 443 13.42 -18.48 -13.82
C ASN A 443 14.64 -18.44 -12.89
N VAL A 444 14.60 -19.18 -11.78
CA VAL A 444 15.77 -19.36 -10.90
C VAL A 444 16.85 -20.15 -11.60
N MET A 445 16.50 -21.30 -12.20
CA MET A 445 17.47 -22.20 -12.85
C MET A 445 18.17 -21.60 -14.07
N ILE A 446 17.51 -20.72 -14.83
CA ILE A 446 18.13 -20.09 -16.00
C ILE A 446 19.18 -19.05 -15.58
N ASN A 447 18.87 -18.20 -14.59
CA ASN A 447 19.78 -17.16 -14.12
C ASN A 447 20.92 -17.73 -13.24
N LEU A 448 20.68 -18.86 -12.55
CA LEU A 448 21.71 -19.56 -11.76
C LEU A 448 22.90 -20.03 -12.59
N LYS A 449 22.74 -20.26 -13.90
CA LYS A 449 23.83 -20.72 -14.79
C LYS A 449 24.97 -19.70 -14.89
N ASP A 450 24.62 -18.42 -14.85
CA ASP A 450 25.52 -17.29 -15.09
C ASP A 450 26.14 -16.74 -13.80
N ILE A 451 25.69 -17.22 -12.63
CA ILE A 451 26.28 -16.90 -11.33
C ILE A 451 27.60 -17.66 -11.17
N THR A 452 28.63 -17.07 -10.56
CA THR A 452 29.92 -17.73 -10.31
C THR A 452 30.08 -18.22 -8.86
N ASP A 453 29.26 -17.72 -7.95
CA ASP A 453 29.26 -18.10 -6.53
C ASP A 453 28.65 -19.50 -6.32
N GLU A 454 29.51 -20.51 -6.21
CA GLU A 454 29.11 -21.91 -6.03
C GLU A 454 28.39 -22.18 -4.70
N LYS A 455 28.71 -21.44 -3.62
CA LYS A 455 27.98 -21.57 -2.34
C LYS A 455 26.55 -21.09 -2.50
N PHE A 456 26.36 -19.93 -3.14
CA PHE A 456 25.03 -19.42 -3.46
C PHE A 456 24.24 -20.37 -4.36
N LYS A 457 24.88 -20.93 -5.40
CA LYS A 457 24.23 -21.93 -6.27
C LYS A 457 23.75 -23.15 -5.51
N LEU A 458 24.58 -23.70 -4.62
CA LEU A 458 24.23 -24.90 -3.85
C LEU A 458 23.03 -24.64 -2.92
N VAL A 459 23.04 -23.52 -2.21
CA VAL A 459 21.94 -23.13 -1.31
C VAL A 459 20.63 -22.96 -2.09
N VAL A 460 20.64 -22.15 -3.15
CA VAL A 460 19.43 -21.82 -3.90
C VAL A 460 18.93 -23.02 -4.72
N SER A 461 19.82 -23.80 -5.34
CA SER A 461 19.42 -24.98 -6.11
C SER A 461 18.90 -26.11 -5.22
N GLY A 462 19.44 -26.28 -4.01
CA GLY A 462 18.94 -27.21 -3.00
C GLY A 462 17.51 -26.86 -2.56
N ALA A 463 17.30 -25.58 -2.20
CA ALA A 463 15.99 -25.08 -1.79
C ALA A 463 14.96 -25.09 -2.94
N ALA A 464 15.36 -24.73 -4.16
CA ALA A 464 14.48 -24.75 -5.33
C ALA A 464 14.09 -26.18 -5.78
N ARG A 465 14.94 -27.18 -5.53
CA ARG A 465 14.65 -28.60 -5.86
C ARG A 465 13.72 -29.28 -4.85
N ALA A 466 13.59 -28.74 -3.64
CA ALA A 466 12.79 -29.31 -2.56
C ALA A 466 11.63 -28.37 -2.15
N PRO A 467 10.61 -28.15 -2.99
CA PRO A 467 9.42 -27.44 -2.53
C PRO A 467 8.75 -28.28 -1.41
N PRO A 468 8.41 -27.69 -0.26
CA PRO A 468 7.92 -28.42 0.90
C PRO A 468 6.61 -29.18 0.60
N GLY A 469 6.55 -30.43 1.05
CA GLY A 469 5.38 -31.15 1.61
C GLY A 469 4.00 -31.14 0.92
N GLY A 470 3.84 -30.64 -0.30
CA GLY A 470 2.55 -30.64 -1.02
C GLY A 470 2.71 -30.49 -2.53
N ALA A 471 3.50 -29.50 -2.97
CA ALA A 471 3.81 -29.33 -4.39
C ALA A 471 4.64 -30.50 -4.96
N ALA A 472 5.48 -31.13 -4.13
CA ALA A 472 6.27 -32.29 -4.53
C ALA A 472 5.42 -33.54 -4.81
N GLU A 473 4.23 -33.69 -4.21
CA GLU A 473 3.37 -34.87 -4.37
C GLU A 473 2.51 -34.76 -5.64
N VAL A 474 1.97 -33.57 -5.91
CA VAL A 474 1.23 -33.26 -7.15
C VAL A 474 2.19 -33.23 -8.36
N GLY A 475 3.36 -32.62 -8.22
CA GLY A 475 4.40 -32.59 -9.26
C GLY A 475 5.10 -33.94 -9.48
N ARG A 476 5.17 -34.84 -8.49
CA ARG A 476 5.64 -36.23 -8.69
C ARG A 476 4.68 -37.04 -9.57
N ARG A 477 3.39 -36.73 -9.55
CA ARG A 477 2.37 -37.42 -10.38
C ARG A 477 2.47 -37.05 -11.87
N TRP A 478 2.99 -35.86 -12.19
CA TRP A 478 3.25 -35.42 -13.58
C TRP A 478 4.66 -35.75 -14.08
N ARG A 479 5.65 -35.94 -13.19
CA ARG A 479 7.01 -36.40 -13.57
C ARG A 479 7.04 -37.82 -14.15
N ARG A 480 6.02 -38.63 -13.86
CA ARG A 480 5.76 -39.87 -14.58
C ARG A 480 4.82 -39.53 -15.73
N GLY A 481 5.34 -39.31 -16.93
CA GLY A 481 4.54 -39.46 -18.15
C GLY A 481 3.87 -40.84 -18.18
N PRO A 482 2.96 -41.14 -19.12
CA PRO A 482 2.32 -42.46 -19.22
C PRO A 482 3.38 -43.54 -19.54
N GLY A 483 4.06 -44.00 -18.48
CA GLY A 483 5.08 -45.03 -18.50
C GLY A 483 4.40 -46.35 -18.18
N THR A 484 4.28 -47.16 -19.21
CA THR A 484 4.10 -48.62 -19.18
C THR A 484 4.60 -49.24 -17.87
N ARG A 485 3.68 -49.60 -16.98
CA ARG A 485 3.99 -50.54 -15.90
C ARG A 485 4.10 -51.93 -16.53
N ARG A 486 5.31 -52.42 -16.74
CA ARG A 486 5.52 -53.87 -16.85
C ARG A 486 5.43 -54.43 -15.43
N ALA A 487 4.29 -55.05 -15.11
CA ALA A 487 4.20 -55.95 -13.97
C ALA A 487 4.87 -57.28 -14.34
N PRO A 488 5.63 -57.93 -13.43
CA PRO A 488 6.14 -59.27 -13.69
C PRO A 488 4.99 -60.27 -13.53
N CYS A 489 4.46 -60.78 -14.63
CA CYS A 489 3.52 -61.89 -14.60
C CYS A 489 4.27 -63.19 -14.28
N ARG A 490 3.97 -63.78 -13.13
CA ARG A 490 4.26 -65.19 -12.85
C ARG A 490 3.36 -66.07 -13.72
N GLY A 491 3.98 -67.00 -14.44
CA GLY A 491 3.47 -68.33 -14.82
C GLY A 491 2.19 -68.42 -15.64
N GLY A 492 2.28 -69.06 -16.81
CA GLY A 492 1.12 -69.69 -17.46
C GLY A 492 1.03 -69.41 -18.96
N THR A 493 1.47 -70.38 -19.75
CA THR A 493 1.27 -70.57 -21.19
C THR A 493 -0.16 -70.27 -21.69
N LEU A 494 -0.28 -69.43 -22.72
CA LEU A 494 -0.94 -69.70 -24.01
C LEU A 494 -0.97 -68.41 -24.85
N GLY A 495 -0.69 -68.55 -26.15
CA GLY A 495 -0.17 -67.49 -27.01
C GLY A 495 -1.17 -66.46 -27.53
N CYS A 496 -0.61 -65.37 -28.07
CA CYS A 496 -1.04 -64.69 -29.29
C CYS A 496 0.00 -63.64 -29.68
N THR A 497 0.68 -63.89 -30.80
CA THR A 497 1.56 -62.97 -31.53
C THR A 497 0.73 -62.03 -32.40
N VAL A 498 0.96 -60.70 -32.35
CA VAL A 498 0.81 -59.83 -33.53
C VAL A 498 1.81 -58.66 -33.42
N GLY A 499 2.69 -58.56 -34.42
CA GLY A 499 3.66 -57.47 -34.58
C GLY A 499 3.02 -56.19 -35.13
N VAL A 500 3.58 -55.05 -34.77
CA VAL A 500 3.17 -53.73 -35.26
C VAL A 500 3.90 -53.44 -36.57
N ALA A 501 3.16 -53.44 -37.68
CA ALA A 501 3.60 -52.90 -38.95
C ALA A 501 3.33 -51.38 -38.99
N LEU A 502 4.35 -50.61 -39.36
CA LEU A 502 4.24 -49.20 -39.74
C LEU A 502 3.56 -49.11 -41.11
N LEU A 503 2.45 -48.37 -41.22
CA LEU A 503 1.92 -47.96 -42.52
C LEU A 503 1.64 -46.45 -42.54
N SER A 504 2.38 -45.76 -43.40
CA SER A 504 2.15 -44.39 -43.85
C SER A 504 1.00 -44.40 -44.86
N CYS A 505 0.01 -43.51 -44.74
CA CYS A 505 -1.05 -43.36 -45.75
C CYS A 505 -1.12 -41.93 -46.26
N ARG A 506 -0.94 -41.83 -47.59
CA ARG A 506 -1.14 -40.67 -48.45
C ARG A 506 -2.63 -40.32 -48.53
N VAL A 507 -2.92 -39.03 -48.66
CA VAL A 507 -4.26 -38.51 -48.94
C VAL A 507 -4.56 -38.71 -50.43
N ALA A 508 -5.62 -39.45 -50.74
CA ALA A 508 -6.28 -39.47 -52.03
C ALA A 508 -7.71 -38.95 -51.83
N SER A 509 -8.05 -37.90 -52.58
CA SER A 509 -9.36 -37.26 -52.63
C SER A 509 -10.24 -37.98 -53.63
N ASP A 510 -11.37 -38.53 -53.19
CA ASP A 510 -12.50 -38.83 -54.06
C ASP A 510 -13.82 -38.53 -53.38
N THR A 511 -14.78 -38.22 -54.24
CA THR A 511 -15.94 -37.34 -54.13
C THR A 511 -17.16 -37.86 -53.37
N SER A 512 -18.00 -36.89 -52.98
CA SER A 512 -19.49 -36.83 -53.07
C SER A 512 -20.28 -36.79 -51.75
N CYS A 513 -21.04 -35.71 -51.56
CA CYS A 513 -22.26 -35.67 -50.75
C CYS A 513 -23.18 -34.54 -51.26
N PRO A 514 -24.52 -34.74 -51.30
CA PRO A 514 -25.48 -33.87 -51.99
C PRO A 514 -26.09 -32.75 -51.11
N HIS A 515 -26.73 -31.79 -51.78
CA HIS A 515 -27.46 -30.61 -51.27
C HIS A 515 -28.82 -30.92 -50.62
N THR A 516 -29.21 -30.10 -49.63
CA THR A 516 -30.54 -29.43 -49.43
C THR A 516 -30.49 -28.60 -48.12
N ASP A 517 -30.53 -27.26 -48.17
CA ASP A 517 -31.68 -26.32 -48.15
C ASP A 517 -32.42 -26.19 -46.81
N VAL A 518 -32.34 -25.01 -46.16
CA VAL A 518 -33.44 -24.29 -45.46
C VAL A 518 -33.13 -22.78 -45.39
N THR A 519 -34.03 -21.96 -45.93
CA THR A 519 -34.11 -20.50 -45.89
C THR A 519 -35.04 -19.96 -44.78
N GLU A 520 -35.01 -18.62 -44.62
CA GLU A 520 -35.95 -17.73 -43.88
C GLU A 520 -35.66 -17.51 -42.39
N GLY A 521 -35.71 -16.29 -41.82
CA GLY A 521 -36.02 -14.96 -42.33
C GLY A 521 -36.28 -14.04 -41.12
N LEU A 522 -35.96 -12.73 -41.20
CA LEU A 522 -36.64 -11.65 -40.48
C LEU A 522 -36.19 -10.28 -41.02
N ARG A 523 -37.19 -9.49 -41.46
CA ARG A 523 -37.14 -8.14 -42.01
C ARG A 523 -37.59 -7.11 -40.95
N ALA A 524 -37.34 -5.83 -41.28
CA ALA A 524 -38.04 -4.60 -40.87
C ALA A 524 -37.55 -3.94 -39.55
N ALA A 525 -37.46 -2.62 -39.39
CA ALA A 525 -37.65 -1.44 -40.25
C ALA A 525 -37.14 -0.18 -39.51
N GLY A 526 -36.82 0.90 -40.22
CA GLY A 526 -36.65 2.25 -39.66
C GLY A 526 -35.87 3.21 -40.57
N ARG A 527 -36.56 4.20 -41.16
CA ARG A 527 -36.09 5.16 -42.19
C ARG A 527 -35.71 6.54 -41.60
N GLY A 528 -35.02 7.35 -42.41
CA GLY A 528 -35.00 8.84 -42.38
C GLY A 528 -33.58 9.40 -42.51
N GLU A 529 -33.07 9.71 -43.71
CA GLU A 529 -33.05 11.03 -44.40
C GLU A 529 -32.33 12.17 -43.63
N ALA A 530 -31.61 13.14 -44.19
CA ALA A 530 -30.84 13.37 -45.43
C ALA A 530 -30.25 14.82 -45.32
N ARG A 531 -29.12 15.11 -46.00
CA ARG A 531 -28.65 16.44 -46.51
C ARG A 531 -28.12 17.47 -45.47
N LEU A 532 -27.21 18.41 -45.77
CA LEU A 532 -26.32 18.76 -46.90
C LEU A 532 -25.38 19.91 -46.45
N GLY A 533 -24.19 20.01 -47.06
CA GLY A 533 -23.46 21.27 -47.31
C GLY A 533 -22.40 21.65 -46.26
N GLY A 534 -21.14 21.97 -46.59
CA GLY A 534 -20.46 22.13 -47.87
C GLY A 534 -19.44 23.29 -47.80
N ARG A 535 -18.24 23.03 -48.36
CA ARG A 535 -17.17 23.99 -48.77
C ARG A 535 -16.42 24.73 -47.66
N ALA A 536 -15.17 25.17 -47.78
CA ALA A 536 -14.00 25.10 -48.69
C ALA A 536 -12.95 26.03 -48.00
N GLY A 537 -11.64 26.01 -48.19
CA GLY A 537 -10.71 25.31 -49.06
C GLY A 537 -9.30 25.90 -48.86
N THR A 538 -8.38 25.43 -49.71
CA THR A 538 -7.12 26.07 -50.20
C THR A 538 -5.96 26.31 -49.21
N ALA A 539 -4.67 26.17 -49.56
CA ALA A 539 -3.94 25.68 -50.74
C ALA A 539 -2.41 25.79 -50.49
N GLY A 540 -1.62 25.00 -51.24
CA GLY A 540 -0.21 25.29 -51.66
C GLY A 540 0.90 24.77 -50.75
N GLN A 541 2.06 24.27 -51.21
CA GLN A 541 2.74 24.05 -52.50
C GLN A 541 3.93 23.10 -52.16
N ALA A 542 4.18 21.98 -52.84
CA ALA A 542 4.91 21.77 -54.11
C ALA A 542 6.45 21.59 -54.00
N GLY A 543 6.97 20.51 -54.64
CA GLY A 543 8.37 20.26 -55.01
C GLY A 543 8.95 18.97 -54.42
N GLY A 544 9.46 17.96 -55.15
CA GLY A 544 9.74 17.77 -56.56
C GLY A 544 10.22 16.33 -56.81
N LEU A 545 10.04 15.85 -58.04
CA LEU A 545 10.23 14.48 -58.53
C LEU A 545 11.69 13.97 -58.52
N ARG A 546 11.86 12.64 -58.41
CA ARG A 546 12.57 11.81 -59.42
C ARG A 546 12.05 10.37 -59.43
N ARG A 547 11.76 9.88 -60.64
CA ARG A 547 11.21 8.56 -61.01
C ARG A 547 12.32 7.54 -61.31
N ALA A 548 12.06 6.27 -61.00
CA ALA A 548 12.29 5.08 -61.85
C ALA A 548 11.48 3.92 -61.22
N ARG A 549 10.33 3.47 -61.79
CA ARG A 549 10.17 2.36 -62.76
C ARG A 549 10.78 1.04 -62.24
N GLU A 550 10.11 -0.11 -62.16
CA GLU A 550 8.89 -0.60 -62.83
C GLU A 550 8.38 -1.90 -62.16
N CYS A 551 7.06 -2.14 -62.25
CA CYS A 551 6.30 -3.42 -62.27
C CYS A 551 6.27 -4.33 -61.01
N SER A 552 5.15 -4.91 -60.55
CA SER A 552 3.78 -5.07 -61.10
C SER A 552 2.85 -5.79 -60.08
N GLY A 553 1.56 -5.44 -60.06
CA GLY A 553 0.42 -6.22 -59.52
C GLY A 553 0.12 -5.99 -58.02
N GLY A 554 -1.00 -5.39 -57.59
CA GLY A 554 -2.37 -5.94 -57.66
C GLY A 554 -2.48 -7.11 -56.66
N ALA A 555 -3.33 -7.17 -55.62
CA ALA A 555 -4.66 -6.59 -55.42
C ALA A 555 -5.06 -6.64 -53.93
N ALA A 556 -6.23 -6.07 -53.68
CA ALA A 556 -6.88 -5.85 -52.39
C ALA A 556 -7.16 -7.10 -51.53
N VAL A 557 -7.09 -6.84 -50.22
CA VAL A 557 -7.94 -7.28 -49.10
C VAL A 557 -9.00 -8.36 -49.41
N ALA A 558 -8.83 -9.52 -48.78
CA ALA A 558 -9.88 -10.52 -48.61
C ALA A 558 -10.03 -10.88 -47.11
N ASN A 559 -11.21 -10.56 -46.59
CA ASN A 559 -11.78 -11.04 -45.34
C ASN A 559 -11.83 -12.58 -45.34
N LYS A 560 -11.31 -13.24 -44.29
CA LYS A 560 -11.68 -14.62 -43.93
C LYS A 560 -11.73 -14.79 -42.42
N ALA A 561 -12.96 -14.85 -41.91
CA ALA A 561 -13.30 -15.42 -40.62
C ALA A 561 -12.91 -16.91 -40.58
N GLY A 562 -12.09 -17.30 -39.61
CA GLY A 562 -11.69 -18.68 -39.38
C GLY A 562 -12.38 -19.25 -38.13
N LYS A 563 -13.42 -20.06 -38.34
CA LYS A 563 -13.92 -21.03 -37.37
C LYS A 563 -12.90 -22.19 -37.26
N TYR A 564 -12.37 -22.43 -36.06
CA TYR A 564 -11.76 -23.71 -35.69
C TYR A 564 -12.19 -24.07 -34.27
N SER A 565 -13.33 -24.75 -34.15
CA SER A 565 -13.68 -25.57 -32.99
C SER A 565 -13.04 -26.95 -33.19
N CYS A 566 -11.99 -27.24 -32.43
CA CYS A 566 -11.27 -28.52 -32.47
C CYS A 566 -12.02 -29.57 -31.62
N PRO A 567 -12.46 -30.73 -32.16
CA PRO A 567 -13.18 -31.76 -31.41
C PRO A 567 -12.32 -32.54 -30.40
N CYS A 568 -11.01 -32.26 -30.33
CA CYS A 568 -10.08 -32.97 -29.44
C CYS A 568 -10.22 -32.57 -27.96
N LEU A 569 -10.84 -31.43 -27.65
CA LEU A 569 -10.99 -30.93 -26.28
C LEU A 569 -12.08 -31.67 -25.49
N LEU A 570 -13.10 -32.20 -26.16
CA LEU A 570 -14.23 -32.89 -25.51
C LEU A 570 -13.86 -34.31 -25.06
N ALA A 571 -12.97 -35.00 -25.79
CA ALA A 571 -12.52 -36.35 -25.45
C ALA A 571 -11.58 -36.38 -24.21
N LEU A 572 -10.81 -35.32 -23.98
CA LEU A 572 -9.94 -35.17 -22.80
C LEU A 572 -10.73 -34.85 -21.52
N LEU A 573 -11.85 -34.12 -21.64
CA LEU A 573 -12.72 -33.79 -20.50
C LEU A 573 -13.53 -35.01 -20.02
N VAL A 574 -13.95 -35.90 -20.91
CA VAL A 574 -14.74 -37.09 -20.54
C VAL A 574 -13.90 -38.17 -19.85
N SER A 575 -12.60 -38.26 -20.14
CA SER A 575 -11.72 -39.25 -19.47
C SER A 575 -11.34 -38.85 -18.04
N ALA A 576 -11.32 -37.57 -17.70
CA ALA A 576 -10.97 -37.07 -16.37
C ALA A 576 -12.12 -37.22 -15.34
N SER A 577 -13.38 -37.23 -15.80
CA SER A 577 -14.55 -37.38 -14.93
C SER A 577 -14.81 -38.83 -14.48
N ARG A 578 -14.29 -39.83 -15.20
CA ARG A 578 -14.49 -41.26 -14.86
C ARG A 578 -13.54 -41.79 -13.79
N GLU A 579 -12.36 -41.19 -13.60
CA GLU A 579 -11.37 -41.68 -12.63
C GLU A 579 -11.54 -41.12 -11.20
N LEU A 580 -12.31 -40.04 -11.01
CA LEU A 580 -12.61 -39.48 -9.69
C LEU A 580 -13.82 -40.12 -9.00
N LEU A 581 -14.61 -40.94 -9.71
CA LEU A 581 -15.76 -41.68 -9.16
C LEU A 581 -15.40 -43.08 -8.63
N CYS A 582 -14.15 -43.54 -8.79
CA CYS A 582 -13.74 -44.90 -8.37
C CYS A 582 -12.66 -44.95 -7.27
N SER A 583 -12.31 -43.84 -6.63
CA SER A 583 -11.32 -43.83 -5.53
C SER A 583 -11.93 -43.43 -4.17
N GLY A 584 -13.13 -43.92 -3.88
CA GLY A 584 -13.89 -43.55 -2.69
C GLY A 584 -14.67 -44.70 -2.06
N THR A 585 -14.16 -45.94 -2.06
CA THR A 585 -14.75 -47.06 -1.29
C THR A 585 -13.70 -48.15 -1.05
N SER A 586 -12.81 -47.98 -0.06
CA SER A 586 -11.95 -49.09 0.42
C SER A 586 -11.40 -48.83 1.82
N SER A 587 -12.27 -48.65 2.81
CA SER A 587 -12.00 -48.97 4.22
C SER A 587 -13.17 -48.52 5.08
N ILE A 588 -14.11 -49.44 5.35
CA ILE A 588 -14.84 -49.67 6.62
C ILE A 588 -15.73 -50.89 6.30
N ILE A 589 -15.26 -52.08 6.68
CA ILE A 589 -16.10 -53.27 6.84
C ILE A 589 -15.94 -53.69 8.30
N SER A 590 -16.99 -53.50 9.09
CA SER A 590 -17.26 -54.27 10.31
C SER A 590 -18.15 -55.46 9.93
N PRO A 591 -18.02 -56.64 10.56
CA PRO A 591 -18.71 -57.84 10.12
C PRO A 591 -20.14 -57.89 10.68
N GLY A 592 -21.11 -58.30 9.86
CA GLY A 592 -22.45 -58.64 10.34
C GLY A 592 -23.52 -58.73 9.25
N LEU A 593 -24.05 -59.94 9.08
CA LEU A 593 -25.35 -60.28 8.47
C LEU A 593 -25.55 -60.16 6.93
N SER A 594 -25.26 -61.32 6.32
CA SER A 594 -25.99 -62.09 5.29
C SER A 594 -27.28 -61.58 4.61
N LEU A 595 -27.39 -62.01 3.33
CA LEU A 595 -28.58 -62.16 2.43
C LEU A 595 -28.95 -60.90 1.65
N GLY A 596 -29.19 -60.90 0.33
CA GLY A 596 -29.35 -61.94 -0.67
C GLY A 596 -29.47 -61.32 -2.08
N LYS A 597 -29.34 -62.18 -3.10
CA LYS A 597 -29.31 -61.94 -4.55
C LYS A 597 -30.49 -61.11 -5.10
N GLY A 598 -30.29 -60.40 -6.22
CA GLY A 598 -31.42 -59.97 -7.08
C GLY A 598 -31.11 -58.88 -8.12
N ASP A 599 -30.63 -59.33 -9.27
CA ASP A 599 -30.70 -58.84 -10.66
C ASP A 599 -31.17 -57.42 -11.08
N PHE A 600 -30.41 -56.93 -12.07
CA PHE A 600 -30.66 -55.93 -13.12
C PHE A 600 -32.11 -55.78 -13.62
N CYS A 601 -32.56 -54.54 -13.89
CA CYS A 601 -32.77 -54.01 -15.26
C CYS A 601 -33.51 -52.64 -15.32
N CYS A 602 -32.89 -51.72 -16.07
CA CYS A 602 -33.44 -50.83 -17.12
C CYS A 602 -34.63 -49.85 -16.90
N LEU A 603 -34.49 -48.71 -17.61
CA LEU A 603 -35.47 -47.68 -18.01
C LEU A 603 -35.77 -46.63 -16.92
N GLY A 604 -35.80 -45.32 -17.18
CA GLY A 604 -36.08 -44.60 -18.42
C GLY A 604 -37.32 -43.72 -18.19
N LEU A 605 -37.11 -42.39 -18.19
CA LEU A 605 -38.06 -41.29 -18.48
C LEU A 605 -39.46 -41.31 -17.85
N HIS A 606 -39.76 -40.30 -17.02
CA HIS A 606 -40.91 -39.36 -17.13
C HIS A 606 -41.13 -38.57 -15.80
N PRO A 607 -41.42 -37.26 -15.84
CA PRO A 607 -42.16 -36.54 -14.78
C PRO A 607 -43.67 -36.43 -15.19
N PRO A 608 -44.62 -35.79 -14.47
CA PRO A 608 -44.56 -34.98 -13.22
C PRO A 608 -45.76 -35.21 -12.22
N ILE A 609 -45.86 -34.31 -11.22
CA ILE A 609 -47.02 -33.86 -10.38
C ILE A 609 -47.46 -34.71 -9.12
N PRO A 610 -48.27 -34.18 -8.15
CA PRO A 610 -47.80 -33.71 -6.84
C PRO A 610 -48.57 -34.29 -5.61
N GLY A 611 -48.10 -33.98 -4.40
CA GLY A 611 -48.95 -33.90 -3.18
C GLY A 611 -49.01 -35.14 -2.30
N ALA A 612 -48.56 -34.99 -1.05
CA ALA A 612 -49.17 -35.58 0.15
C ALA A 612 -48.56 -34.93 1.39
N GLU A 613 -49.45 -34.41 2.23
CA GLU A 613 -49.24 -33.82 3.55
C GLU A 613 -48.78 -34.86 4.59
N VAL A 614 -48.29 -34.37 5.74
CA VAL A 614 -48.75 -34.66 7.13
C VAL A 614 -47.65 -34.20 8.10
N ASP A 615 -47.89 -33.07 8.77
CA ASP A 615 -47.95 -32.85 10.24
C ASP A 615 -47.07 -33.75 11.16
N ASP A 616 -46.50 -33.33 12.29
CA ASP A 616 -47.00 -32.40 13.31
C ASP A 616 -45.90 -32.14 14.40
N TRP A 617 -45.99 -30.97 15.05
CA TRP A 617 -45.61 -30.60 16.43
C TRP A 617 -44.14 -30.31 16.79
N VAL A 618 -43.84 -29.10 17.25
CA VAL A 618 -44.10 -28.61 18.63
C VAL A 618 -44.04 -27.08 18.64
N GLY A 619 -45.09 -26.44 19.16
CA GLY A 619 -45.14 -25.01 19.44
C GLY A 619 -44.70 -24.65 20.86
N ARG A 620 -44.28 -23.39 21.05
CA ARG A 620 -44.72 -22.46 22.12
C ARG A 620 -43.93 -21.14 22.05
N ILE A 621 -44.62 -20.08 21.65
CA ILE A 621 -44.32 -18.67 21.98
C ILE A 621 -44.88 -18.41 23.41
N PRO A 622 -44.49 -17.36 24.16
CA PRO A 622 -45.14 -16.05 23.93
C PRO A 622 -44.30 -14.77 24.29
N VAL A 623 -44.71 -13.63 23.69
CA VAL A 623 -44.63 -12.22 24.20
C VAL A 623 -43.24 -11.51 24.15
N ALA A 624 -43.03 -10.25 23.75
CA ALA A 624 -43.79 -9.19 23.06
C ALA A 624 -42.81 -8.09 22.57
N LEU A 625 -43.21 -7.39 21.50
CA LEU A 625 -42.65 -6.12 21.02
C LEU A 625 -43.39 -4.91 21.66
N PRO A 626 -42.82 -3.70 21.54
CA PRO A 626 -43.57 -2.62 20.89
C PRO A 626 -42.73 -1.92 19.81
N ALA A 627 -43.23 -1.84 18.56
CA ALA A 627 -43.92 -0.69 17.95
C ALA A 627 -42.96 0.40 17.41
N ARG A 628 -42.66 0.42 16.10
CA ARG A 628 -43.33 1.14 14.98
C ARG A 628 -43.27 2.69 15.03
N ARG A 629 -42.66 3.27 13.99
CA ARG A 629 -43.08 4.45 13.18
C ARG A 629 -42.12 4.54 11.97
N SER A 630 -42.45 4.04 10.77
CA SER A 630 -43.25 4.63 9.67
C SER A 630 -42.77 6.00 9.16
N LEU A 631 -42.19 6.04 7.95
CA LEU A 631 -42.59 6.88 6.80
C LEU A 631 -41.45 6.96 5.77
N CYS A 632 -41.67 6.42 4.57
CA CYS A 632 -41.34 7.09 3.31
C CYS A 632 -42.07 6.43 2.14
N MET A 633 -42.95 7.21 1.52
CA MET A 633 -43.50 7.05 0.17
C MET A 633 -42.32 6.98 -0.83
N GLY A 634 -42.29 6.25 -1.94
CA GLY A 634 -43.36 5.96 -2.89
C GLY A 634 -43.50 7.10 -3.89
N THR A 635 -42.76 7.07 -5.01
CA THR A 635 -43.21 7.45 -6.37
C THR A 635 -42.13 7.26 -7.44
N CYS A 636 -42.56 6.61 -8.52
CA CYS A 636 -42.17 6.68 -9.94
C CYS A 636 -40.79 6.18 -10.39
#